data_AF-A0A7S1KE89-F1
#
_entry.id   AF-A0A7S1KE89-F1
#
_cell.length_a   1.000
_cell.length_b   1.000
_cell.length_c   1.000
_cell.angle_alpha   90.00
_cell.angle_beta   90.00
_cell.angle_gamma   90.00
#
_symmetry.space_group_name_H-M   'P 1'
#
loop_
_entity.id
_entity.type
_entity.pdbx_description
1 polymer ?
#
loop_
_entity_poly.entity_id
_entity_poly.type
_entity_poly.pdbx_seq_one_letter_code
_entity_poly.pdbx_strand_id
1 'polypeptide(L)'
;ALEKVTEEGAGEFGGPVPAKYRFTPVTLTKLGVEHFNFAAYNRTHFAGLENGSPFDFMHPLLMFLYFIPHVKDTLTQHVCEQEFCLGCELGFLFHMLDLAREEKTEWESMGR
;
A
#
# COMPACT_ATOMS: atom_id res chain seq x y z
N ALA A 1 26.31 -0.15 0.40
CA ALA A 1 26.33 -1.07 1.55
C ALA A 1 24.93 -1.05 2.15
N LEU A 2 24.08 -1.97 1.71
CA LEU A 2 22.76 -2.20 2.31
C LEU A 2 23.02 -3.12 3.50
N GLU A 3 22.92 -2.57 4.70
CA GLU A 3 22.99 -3.36 5.92
C GLU A 3 21.87 -4.38 5.89
N LYS A 4 22.26 -5.66 6.02
CA LYS A 4 21.35 -6.76 6.26
C LYS A 4 20.68 -6.47 7.60
N VAL A 5 19.44 -6.02 7.60
CA VAL A 5 18.60 -6.03 8.79
C VAL A 5 18.30 -7.50 9.07
N THR A 6 19.18 -8.15 9.84
CA THR A 6 18.88 -9.41 10.50
C THR A 6 17.85 -9.09 11.58
N GLU A 7 16.57 -9.33 11.27
CA GLU A 7 15.47 -9.31 12.25
C GLU A 7 15.57 -10.52 13.19
N GLU A 8 16.62 -10.57 14.01
CA GLU A 8 16.66 -11.41 15.21
C GLU A 8 16.59 -10.50 16.44
N GLY A 9 15.44 -9.84 16.59
CA GLY A 9 15.13 -8.99 17.74
C GLY A 9 13.96 -9.57 18.52
N ALA A 10 14.20 -10.61 19.33
CA ALA A 10 13.27 -10.98 20.38
C ALA A 10 13.34 -9.89 21.47
N GLY A 11 12.35 -8.98 21.46
CA GLY A 11 12.21 -7.98 22.52
C GLY A 11 11.92 -8.63 23.87
N GLU A 12 12.46 -8.05 24.95
CA GLU A 12 12.49 -8.59 26.33
C GLU A 12 11.14 -8.96 26.97
N PHE A 13 9.99 -8.80 26.29
CA PHE A 13 8.65 -9.07 26.84
C PHE A 13 7.66 -9.78 25.89
N GLY A 14 8.07 -10.26 24.72
CA GLY A 14 7.11 -10.80 23.74
C GLY A 14 7.66 -11.98 22.96
N GLY A 15 6.83 -13.01 22.77
CA GLY A 15 7.11 -14.10 21.85
C GLY A 15 7.39 -13.60 20.41
N PRO A 16 7.74 -14.51 19.49
CA PRO A 16 8.13 -14.12 18.14
C PRO A 16 7.05 -13.26 17.47
N VAL A 17 7.47 -12.19 16.78
CA VAL A 17 6.57 -11.31 16.03
C VAL A 17 5.67 -12.15 15.11
N PRO A 18 4.33 -11.97 15.14
CA PRO A 18 3.45 -12.75 14.29
C PRO A 18 3.78 -12.55 12.81
N ALA A 19 3.65 -13.60 11.99
CA ALA A 19 4.08 -13.60 10.60
C ALA A 19 3.51 -12.44 9.75
N LYS A 20 2.29 -11.97 10.07
CA LYS A 20 1.62 -10.87 9.34
C LYS A 20 2.25 -9.50 9.55
N TYR A 21 3.05 -9.31 10.60
CA TYR A 21 3.68 -8.03 10.94
C TYR A 21 5.18 -8.01 10.61
N ARG A 22 5.71 -9.11 10.08
CA ARG A 22 7.12 -9.17 9.67
C ARG A 22 7.31 -8.43 8.36
N PHE A 23 8.44 -7.76 8.23
CA PHE A 23 8.79 -7.07 6.99
C PHE A 23 8.92 -8.09 5.84
N THR A 24 8.25 -7.83 4.73
CA THR A 24 8.32 -8.67 3.53
C THR A 24 8.80 -7.80 2.37
N PRO A 25 10.08 -7.92 1.95
CA PRO A 25 10.59 -7.10 0.86
C PRO A 25 9.96 -7.51 -0.48
N VAL A 26 9.44 -6.53 -1.23
CA VAL A 26 9.05 -6.71 -2.62
C VAL A 26 10.28 -6.49 -3.49
N THR A 27 10.83 -7.56 -4.08
CA THR A 27 12.01 -7.47 -4.94
C THR A 27 11.62 -7.06 -6.35
N LEU A 28 11.93 -5.82 -6.73
CA LEU A 28 11.84 -5.35 -8.11
C LEU A 28 12.98 -5.94 -8.95
N THR A 29 12.65 -6.75 -9.95
CA THR A 29 13.65 -7.23 -10.92
C THR A 29 13.70 -6.30 -12.14
N LYS A 30 14.76 -6.39 -12.96
CA LYS A 30 14.89 -5.61 -14.21
C LYS A 30 13.76 -5.86 -15.22
N LEU A 31 12.98 -6.92 -15.05
CA LEU A 31 11.81 -7.28 -15.85
C LEU A 31 10.48 -6.89 -15.18
N GLY A 32 10.51 -6.25 -14.01
CA GLY A 32 9.31 -5.85 -13.25
C GLY A 32 9.08 -6.70 -11.99
N VAL A 33 7.84 -6.66 -11.50
CA VAL A 33 7.36 -7.34 -10.28
C VAL A 33 6.87 -8.77 -10.56
N GLU A 34 7.38 -9.44 -11.60
CA GLU A 34 6.77 -10.69 -12.10
C GLU A 34 6.81 -11.88 -11.11
N HIS A 35 7.57 -11.79 -10.03
CA HIS A 35 7.75 -12.90 -9.09
C HIS A 35 7.11 -12.69 -7.71
N PHE A 36 6.60 -11.49 -7.40
CA PHE A 36 5.96 -11.27 -6.09
C PHE A 36 4.46 -11.56 -6.16
N ASN A 37 4.02 -12.62 -5.48
CA ASN A 37 2.61 -12.97 -5.42
C ASN A 37 1.85 -12.12 -4.38
N PHE A 38 1.36 -10.94 -4.78
CA PHE A 38 0.56 -10.07 -3.91
C PHE A 38 -0.72 -10.72 -3.39
N ALA A 39 -1.35 -11.60 -4.17
CA ALA A 39 -2.59 -12.28 -3.78
C ALA A 39 -2.40 -13.20 -2.56
N ALA A 40 -1.18 -13.69 -2.32
CA ALA A 40 -0.87 -14.47 -1.12
C ALA A 40 -0.91 -13.63 0.18
N TYR A 41 -0.65 -12.32 0.08
CA TYR A 41 -0.55 -11.41 1.22
C TYR A 41 -1.80 -10.57 1.45
N ASN A 42 -2.58 -10.26 0.40
CA ASN A 42 -3.79 -9.46 0.50
C ASN A 42 -5.01 -10.16 -0.11
N ARG A 43 -5.84 -10.73 0.77
CA ARG A 43 -7.11 -11.38 0.42
C ARG A 43 -8.32 -10.45 0.46
N THR A 44 -8.13 -9.18 0.85
CA THR A 44 -9.22 -8.21 0.91
C THR A 44 -9.41 -7.55 -0.45
N HIS A 45 -10.55 -6.88 -0.67
CA HIS A 45 -10.78 -6.11 -1.89
C HIS A 45 -10.00 -4.79 -1.94
N PHE A 46 -9.37 -4.38 -0.83
CA PHE A 46 -8.61 -3.13 -0.78
C PHE A 46 -7.22 -3.32 -1.38
N ALA A 47 -6.76 -2.36 -2.19
CA ALA A 47 -5.40 -2.35 -2.70
C ALA A 47 -4.37 -2.12 -1.58
N GLY A 48 -3.20 -2.73 -1.74
CA GLY A 48 -2.03 -2.45 -0.91
C GLY A 48 -1.11 -1.44 -1.58
N LEU A 49 -0.25 -0.77 -0.80
CA LEU A 49 0.85 0.03 -1.32
C LEU A 49 2.11 -0.83 -1.41
N GLU A 50 2.81 -0.73 -2.54
CA GLU A 50 4.09 -1.42 -2.75
C GLU A 50 5.16 -0.85 -1.83
N ASN A 51 6.04 -1.69 -1.30
CA ASN A 51 7.19 -1.27 -0.51
C ASN A 51 8.48 -1.29 -1.37
N GLY A 52 9.56 -0.72 -0.84
CA GLY A 52 10.84 -0.55 -1.53
C GLY A 52 11.21 0.91 -1.78
N SER A 53 10.40 1.86 -1.30
CA SER A 53 10.70 3.29 -1.31
C SER A 53 11.27 3.73 0.04
N PRO A 54 12.19 4.72 0.09
CA PRO A 54 12.63 5.31 1.36
C PRO A 54 11.48 5.95 2.16
N PHE A 55 10.32 6.17 1.55
CA PHE A 55 9.15 6.80 2.15
C PHE A 55 8.04 5.81 2.58
N ASP A 56 8.32 4.49 2.59
CA ASP A 56 7.33 3.46 2.94
C ASP A 56 6.68 3.65 4.32
N PHE A 57 7.37 4.34 5.24
CA PHE A 57 6.85 4.70 6.56
C PHE A 57 5.59 5.57 6.51
N MET A 58 5.33 6.23 5.37
CA MET A 58 4.12 7.04 5.15
C MET A 58 2.91 6.20 4.72
N HIS A 59 3.09 4.95 4.26
CA HIS A 59 1.98 4.12 3.78
C HIS A 59 0.85 3.95 4.80
N PRO A 60 1.10 3.71 6.10
CA PRO A 60 0.04 3.64 7.09
C PRO A 60 -0.75 4.94 7.23
N LEU A 61 -0.08 6.10 7.11
CA LEU A 61 -0.75 7.41 7.16
C LEU A 61 -1.62 7.64 5.92
N LEU A 62 -1.11 7.30 4.74
CA LEU A 62 -1.86 7.39 3.49
C LEU A 62 -3.12 6.51 3.53
N MET A 63 -3.00 5.26 4.00
CA MET A 63 -4.15 4.37 4.14
C MET A 63 -5.12 4.85 5.20
N PHE A 64 -4.62 5.37 6.33
CA PHE A 64 -5.47 5.95 7.36
C PHE A 64 -6.33 7.10 6.82
N LEU A 65 -5.74 8.02 6.04
CA LEU A 65 -6.47 9.12 5.42
C LEU A 65 -7.49 8.63 4.38
N TYR A 66 -7.13 7.64 3.56
CA TYR A 66 -8.03 7.02 2.58
C TYR A 66 -9.31 6.44 3.24
N PHE A 67 -9.18 5.85 4.43
CA PHE A 67 -10.31 5.25 5.14
C PHE A 67 -11.21 6.24 5.89
N ILE A 68 -10.88 7.55 5.90
CA ILE A 68 -11.75 8.58 6.44
C ILE A 68 -12.62 9.14 5.29
N PRO A 69 -13.93 8.83 5.24
CA PRO A 69 -14.76 9.14 4.06
C PRO A 69 -14.73 10.62 3.66
N HIS A 70 -14.90 11.52 4.62
CA HIS A 70 -14.91 12.96 4.35
C HIS A 70 -13.57 13.49 3.83
N VAL A 71 -12.45 12.94 4.31
CA VAL A 71 -11.11 13.31 3.85
C VAL A 71 -10.89 12.81 2.44
N LYS A 72 -11.23 11.53 2.19
CA LYS A 72 -11.15 10.92 0.87
C LYS A 72 -11.96 11.72 -0.15
N ASP A 73 -13.24 11.94 0.12
CA ASP A 73 -14.15 12.60 -0.82
C ASP A 73 -13.68 14.04 -1.14
N THR A 74 -13.26 14.79 -0.12
CA THR A 74 -12.75 16.16 -0.29
C THR A 74 -11.48 16.18 -1.16
N LEU A 75 -10.54 15.26 -0.91
CA LEU A 75 -9.26 15.23 -1.63
C LEU A 75 -9.43 14.70 -3.06
N THR A 76 -10.25 13.68 -3.28
CA THR A 76 -10.54 13.16 -4.62
C THR A 76 -11.23 14.20 -5.52
N GLN A 77 -11.99 15.13 -4.95
CA GLN A 77 -12.63 16.23 -5.69
C GLN A 77 -11.75 17.47 -5.82
N HIS A 78 -10.58 17.51 -5.16
CA HIS A 78 -9.72 18.68 -5.17
C HIS A 78 -8.93 18.76 -6.47
N VAL A 79 -9.20 19.82 -7.24
CA VAL A 79 -8.43 20.19 -8.43
C VAL A 79 -8.17 21.70 -8.35
N CYS A 80 -6.91 22.09 -8.45
CA CYS A 80 -6.50 23.49 -8.37
C CYS A 80 -5.40 23.80 -9.37
N GLU A 81 -5.14 25.09 -9.58
CA GLU A 81 -4.08 25.57 -10.50
C GLU A 81 -2.67 25.49 -9.89
N GLN A 82 -2.54 25.14 -8.60
CA GLN A 82 -1.23 25.04 -7.94
C GLN A 82 -0.48 23.79 -8.42
N GLU A 83 0.73 24.00 -8.95
CA GLU A 83 1.66 22.93 -9.29
C GLU A 83 2.07 22.14 -8.04
N PHE A 84 2.17 20.82 -8.19
CA PHE A 84 2.54 19.89 -7.11
C PHE A 84 1.66 20.05 -5.85
N CYS A 85 0.38 20.38 -6.03
CA CYS A 85 -0.56 20.43 -4.92
C CYS A 85 -0.70 19.05 -4.29
N LEU A 86 -0.23 18.91 -3.05
CA LEU A 86 -0.33 17.66 -2.30
C LEU A 86 -1.77 17.13 -2.21
N GLY A 87 -2.76 18.02 -2.13
CA GLY A 87 -4.17 17.62 -2.11
C GLY A 87 -4.60 16.95 -3.41
N CYS A 88 -4.15 17.47 -4.57
CA CYS A 88 -4.43 16.87 -5.87
C CYS A 88 -3.72 15.52 -6.02
N GLU A 89 -2.44 15.43 -5.65
CA GLU A 89 -1.67 14.18 -5.70
C GLU A 89 -2.29 13.08 -4.82
N LEU A 90 -2.77 13.45 -3.62
CA LEU A 90 -3.52 12.55 -2.77
C LEU A 90 -4.86 12.15 -3.38
N GLY A 91 -5.57 13.08 -4.03
CA GLY A 91 -6.80 12.80 -4.76
C GLY A 91 -6.60 11.78 -5.89
N PHE A 92 -5.53 11.95 -6.68
CA PHE A 92 -5.13 10.97 -7.70
C PHE A 92 -4.82 9.60 -7.09
N LEU A 93 -4.04 9.56 -6.01
CA LEU A 93 -3.72 8.31 -5.30
C LEU A 93 -5.00 7.61 -4.82
N PHE A 94 -5.92 8.34 -4.18
CA PHE A 94 -7.16 7.76 -3.66
C PHE A 94 -8.09 7.27 -4.76
N HIS A 95 -8.14 7.97 -5.88
CA HIS A 95 -8.86 7.51 -7.07
C HIS A 95 -8.28 6.19 -7.59
N MET A 96 -6.96 6.04 -7.68
CA MET A 96 -6.32 4.79 -8.08
C MET A 96 -6.62 3.63 -7.12
N LEU A 97 -6.67 3.89 -5.81
CA LEU A 97 -7.03 2.87 -4.82
C LEU A 97 -8.49 2.40 -4.97
N ASP A 98 -9.42 3.31 -5.30
CA ASP A 98 -10.82 2.96 -5.57
C ASP A 98 -10.94 2.11 -6.86
N LEU A 99 -10.26 2.50 -7.95
CA LEU A 99 -10.23 1.72 -9.19
C LEU A 99 -9.69 0.30 -8.98
N ALA A 100 -8.58 0.16 -8.25
CA ALA A 100 -8.00 -1.15 -7.95
C ALA A 100 -8.94 -2.04 -7.12
N ARG A 101 -9.76 -1.44 -6.25
CA ARG A 101 -10.79 -2.17 -5.49
C ARG A 101 -11.95 -2.62 -6.38
N GLU A 102 -12.38 -1.76 -7.28
CA GLU A 102 -13.46 -2.04 -8.24
C GLU A 102 -13.05 -3.16 -9.19
N GLU A 103 -11.86 -3.09 -9.77
CA GLU A 103 -11.31 -4.13 -10.64
C GLU A 103 -11.32 -5.50 -9.97
N LYS A 104 -10.85 -5.60 -8.71
CA LYS A 104 -10.84 -6.87 -7.98
C LYS A 104 -12.24 -7.41 -7.72
N THR A 105 -13.20 -6.53 -7.43
CA THR A 105 -14.61 -6.90 -7.23
C THR A 105 -15.21 -7.44 -8.54
N GLU A 106 -14.88 -6.82 -9.67
CA GLU A 106 -15.30 -7.30 -10.99
C GLU A 106 -14.68 -8.68 -11.31
N TRP A 107 -13.37 -8.87 -11.12
CA TRP A 107 -12.69 -10.14 -11.32
C TRP A 107 -13.33 -11.30 -10.55
N GLU A 108 -13.62 -11.09 -9.26
CA GLU A 108 -14.27 -12.07 -8.40
C GLU A 108 -15.71 -12.37 -8.85
N SER A 109 -16.45 -11.36 -9.30
CA SER A 109 -17.82 -11.54 -9.82
C SER A 109 -17.87 -12.41 -11.09
N MET A 110 -16.79 -12.41 -11.88
CA MET A 110 -16.64 -13.25 -13.07
C MET A 110 -16.22 -14.69 -12.77
N GLY A 111 -16.01 -15.05 -11.49
CA GLY A 111 -15.61 -16.39 -11.08
C GLY A 111 -14.22 -16.81 -11.57
N ARG A 112 -13.31 -15.84 -11.76
CA ARG A 112 -11.92 -16.07 -12.17
C ARG A 112 -10.94 -15.83 -11.03
#